data_AF-F6AAL1-F1
#
_entry.id   AF-F6AAL1-F1
#
_cell.length_a   1.000
_cell.length_b   1.000
_cell.length_c   1.000
_cell.angle_alpha   90.00
_cell.angle_beta   90.00
_cell.angle_gamma   90.00
#
_symmetry.space_group_name_H-M   'P 1'
#
loop_
_entity.id
_entity.type
_entity.pdbx_description
1 polymer ?
#
loop_
_entity_poly.entity_id
_entity_poly.type
_entity_poly.pdbx_seq_one_letter_code
_entity_poly.pdbx_strand_id
1 'polypeptide(L)' 'MGTIVTKDELRAELERQAQRYKDVYGGEVITYAAQPDPERKPWRKRASLLDQAFDKEIEKIEKDLSSKAEARAESA' A
#
# COMPACT_ATOMS: atom_id res chain seq x y z
N MET A 1 35.49 40.64 16.62
CA MET A 1 34.14 41.08 16.20
C MET A 1 33.52 39.95 15.40
N GLY A 2 32.46 39.33 15.91
CA GLY A 2 31.76 38.26 15.18
C GLY A 2 31.09 38.85 13.95
N THR A 3 31.36 38.26 12.78
CA THR A 3 30.67 38.59 11.54
C THR A 3 29.17 38.39 11.74
N ILE A 4 28.38 39.46 11.69
CA ILE A 4 26.92 39.39 11.68
C ILE A 4 26.55 38.89 10.29
N VAL A 5 26.52 37.57 10.12
CA VAL A 5 25.95 36.96 8.92
C VAL A 5 24.46 37.23 8.99
N THR A 6 23.92 37.92 8.00
CA THR A 6 22.47 38.15 7.98
C THR A 6 21.76 36.81 7.75
N LYS A 7 20.55 36.66 8.27
CA LYS A 7 19.78 35.41 8.18
C LYS A 7 19.62 34.93 6.73
N ASP A 8 19.52 35.88 5.80
CA ASP A 8 19.30 35.61 4.39
C ASP A 8 20.60 35.17 3.67
N GLU A 9 21.74 35.74 4.03
CA GLU A 9 23.06 35.26 3.55
C GLU A 9 23.35 33.85 4.04
N LEU A 10 23.02 33.55 5.32
CA LEU A 10 23.18 32.21 5.87
C LEU A 10 22.26 31.19 5.17
N ARG A 11 21.02 31.59 4.86
CA ARG A 11 20.08 30.74 4.12
C ARG A 11 20.58 30.44 2.71
N ALA A 12 21.06 31.46 1.99
CA ALA A 12 21.59 31.30 0.65
C ALA A 12 22.84 30.40 0.60
N GLU A 13 23.73 30.50 1.58
CA GLU A 13 24.92 29.66 1.66
C GLU A 13 24.57 28.20 1.96
N LEU A 14 23.63 27.95 2.88
CA LEU A 14 23.15 26.59 3.19
C LEU A 14 22.46 25.93 1.99
N GLU A 15 21.64 26.67 1.24
CA GLU A 15 20.99 26.16 0.01
C GLU A 15 22.02 25.75 -1.05
N ARG A 16 23.06 26.57 -1.25
CA ARG A 16 24.16 26.24 -2.18
C ARG A 16 24.92 24.99 -1.76
N GLN A 17 25.15 24.83 -0.46
CA GLN A 17 25.84 23.65 0.07
C GLN A 17 25.00 22.38 -0.10
N ALA A 18 23.69 22.46 0.19
CA ALA A 18 22.76 21.35 -0.02
C ALA A 18 22.68 20.93 -1.50
N GLN A 19 22.57 21.90 -2.41
CA GLN A 19 22.52 21.64 -3.86
C GLN A 19 23.82 20.98 -4.35
N ARG A 20 24.98 21.51 -3.94
CA ARG A 20 26.29 20.94 -4.30
C ARG A 20 26.46 19.51 -3.77
N TYR A 21 26.00 19.25 -2.54
CA TYR A 21 26.07 17.91 -1.95
C TYR A 21 25.24 16.89 -2.74
N LYS A 22 24.05 17.30 -3.17
CA LYS A 22 23.14 16.48 -3.98
C LYS A 22 23.69 16.21 -5.39
N ASP A 23 24.18 17.24 -6.08
CA ASP A 23 24.55 17.14 -7.49
C ASP A 23 25.96 16.57 -7.72
N VAL A 24 26.93 16.87 -6.83
CA VAL A 24 28.35 16.53 -7.04
C VAL A 24 28.72 15.20 -6.37
N TYR A 25 28.21 14.97 -5.16
CA TYR A 25 28.60 13.80 -4.36
C TYR A 25 27.58 12.66 -4.43
N GLY A 26 26.43 12.89 -5.07
CA GLY A 26 25.35 11.90 -5.15
C GLY A 26 24.82 11.49 -3.78
N GLY A 27 25.04 12.32 -2.75
CA GLY A 27 24.62 12.05 -1.39
C GLY A 27 23.11 12.22 -1.26
N GLU A 28 22.43 11.18 -0.78
CA GLU A 28 21.01 11.26 -0.46
C GLU A 28 20.84 12.18 0.76
N VAL A 29 20.13 13.29 0.60
CA VAL A 29 19.78 14.17 1.72
C VAL A 29 18.72 13.45 2.55
N ILE A 30 19.17 12.72 3.58
CA ILE A 30 18.29 12.02 4.52
C ILE A 30 17.54 13.07 5.32
N THR A 31 16.32 13.37 4.89
CA THR A 31 15.40 14.16 5.70
C THR A 31 14.93 13.25 6.82
N TYR A 32 15.24 13.60 8.07
CA TYR A 32 14.78 12.89 9.27
C TYR A 32 13.27 13.07 9.54
N ALA A 33 12.47 13.13 8.47
CA ALA A 33 11.02 13.04 8.58
C ALA A 33 10.66 11.59 8.88
N ALA A 34 9.70 11.38 9.77
CA ALA A 34 9.12 10.05 9.96
C ALA A 34 8.56 9.58 8.60
N GLN A 35 8.97 8.39 8.17
CA GLN A 35 8.31 7.74 7.04
C GLN A 35 6.80 7.64 7.37
N PRO A 36 5.90 7.93 6.42
CA PRO A 36 4.49 7.71 6.65
C PRO A 36 4.26 6.26 7.09
N ASP A 37 3.41 6.07 8.10
CA ASP A 37 3.12 4.73 8.63
C ASP A 37 2.76 3.80 7.46
N PRO A 38 3.36 2.60 7.39
CA PRO A 38 3.09 1.67 6.31
C PRO A 38 1.59 1.40 6.23
N GLU A 39 1.07 1.31 5.01
CA GLU A 39 -0.36 1.12 4.79
C GLU A 39 -0.84 -0.12 5.55
N ARG A 40 -1.67 0.14 6.56
CA ARG A 40 -2.18 -0.91 7.46
C ARG A 40 -3.24 -1.69 6.71
N LYS A 41 -2.82 -2.64 5.86
CA LYS A 41 -3.74 -3.60 5.26
C LYS A 41 -4.52 -4.27 6.40
N PRO A 42 -5.87 -4.23 6.39
CA PRO A 42 -6.66 -4.91 7.40
C PRO A 42 -6.22 -6.36 7.47
N TRP A 43 -5.88 -6.84 8.66
CA TRP A 43 -5.45 -8.23 8.83
C TRP A 43 -6.57 -9.15 8.36
N ARG A 44 -6.36 -9.84 7.24
CA ARG A 44 -7.31 -10.81 6.69
C ARG A 44 -6.87 -12.21 7.10
N LYS A 45 -7.76 -12.92 7.79
CA LYS A 45 -7.58 -14.34 8.10
C LYS A 45 -7.57 -15.13 6.77
N ARG A 46 -6.62 -16.05 6.61
CA ARG A 46 -6.65 -17.02 5.49
C ARG A 46 -7.81 -18.00 5.72
N ALA A 47 -8.55 -18.32 4.66
CA ALA A 47 -9.61 -19.32 4.71
C ALA A 47 -9.05 -20.67 5.19
N SER A 48 -9.72 -21.26 6.19
CA SER A 48 -9.38 -22.58 6.70
C SER A 48 -9.70 -23.66 5.65
N LEU A 49 -9.14 -24.86 5.81
CA LEU A 49 -9.53 -26.04 5.01
C LEU A 49 -11.03 -26.33 5.12
N LEU A 50 -11.62 -26.10 6.30
CA LEU A 50 -13.05 -26.26 6.54
C LEU A 50 -13.89 -25.23 5.78
N ASP A 51 -13.43 -23.97 5.75
CA ASP A 51 -14.11 -22.90 5.02
C ASP A 51 -14.16 -23.22 3.52
N GLN A 52 -13.03 -23.70 2.96
CA GLN A 52 -12.97 -24.10 1.55
C GLN A 52 -13.85 -25.31 1.22
N ALA A 53 -13.99 -26.27 2.14
CA ALA A 53 -14.87 -27.42 1.96
C ALA A 53 -16.35 -26.99 2.00
N PHE A 54 -16.68 -26.06 2.89
CA PHE A 54 -18.02 -25.50 2.99
C PHE A 54 -18.41 -24.73 1.72
N ASP A 55 -17.55 -23.85 1.22
CA ASP A 55 -17.79 -23.09 -0.02
C ASP A 55 -18.08 -24.02 -1.22
N LYS A 56 -17.34 -25.14 -1.33
CA LYS A 56 -17.56 -26.16 -2.37
C LYS A 56 -18.90 -26.89 -2.23
N GLU A 57 -19.35 -27.14 -1.00
CA GLU A 57 -20.65 -27.79 -0.77
C GLU A 57 -21.80 -26.84 -1.14
N ILE A 58 -21.67 -25.55 -0.83
CA ILE A 58 -22.64 -24.53 -1.26
C ILE A 58 -22.72 -24.47 -2.79
N GLU A 59 -21.59 -24.40 -3.48
CA GLU A 59 -21.53 -24.38 -4.96
C GLU A 59 -22.22 -25.60 -5.58
N LYS A 60 -22.02 -26.78 -4.98
CA LYS A 60 -22.66 -28.02 -5.44
C LYS A 60 -24.18 -27.99 -5.27
N ILE A 61 -24.66 -27.53 -4.12
CA ILE A 61 -26.10 -27.40 -3.84
C ILE A 61 -26.75 -26.41 -4.81
N GLU A 62 -26.11 -25.28 -5.07
CA GLU A 62 -26.59 -24.27 -6.02
C GLU A 62 -26.68 -24.84 -7.44
N LYS A 63 -25.68 -25.61 -7.86
CA LYS A 63 -25.69 -26.28 -9.17
C LYS A 63 -26.83 -27.29 -9.28
N ASP A 64 -27.02 -28.13 -8.26
CA ASP A 64 -28.10 -29.12 -8.24
C ASP A 64 -29.49 -28.46 -8.27
N LEU A 65 -29.65 -27.30 -7.61
CA LEU A 65 -30.86 -26.49 -7.66
C LEU A 65 -31.08 -25.91 -9.06
N SER A 66 -30.04 -25.35 -9.69
CA SER A 66 -30.12 -24.81 -11.06
C SER A 66 -30.53 -25.90 -12.04
N SER A 67 -29.84 -27.06 -12.01
CA SER A 67 -30.16 -28.17 -12.91
C SER A 67 -31.57 -28.73 -12.70
N LYS A 68 -32.07 -28.77 -11.45
CA LYS A 68 -33.46 -29.15 -11.18
C LYS A 68 -34.46 -28.10 -11.69
N ALA A 69 -34.13 -26.82 -11.57
CA ALA A 69 -34.97 -25.74 -12.09
C ALA A 69 -35.04 -25.77 -13.62
N GLU A 70 -33.90 -25.99 -14.29
CA GLU A 70 -33.78 -26.17 -15.74
C GLU A 70 -34.59 -27.39 -16.21
N ALA A 71 -34.43 -28.55 -15.56
CA ALA A 71 -35.19 -29.76 -15.89
C ALA A 71 -36.70 -29.57 -15.71
N ARG A 72 -37.12 -28.81 -14.69
CA ARG A 72 -38.53 -28.47 -14.47
C ARG A 72 -39.07 -27.54 -15.57
N ALA A 73 -38.26 -26.59 -16.03
CA ALA A 73 -38.62 -25.66 -17.10
C ALA A 73 -38.71 -26.34 -18.47
N GLU A 74 -37.88 -27.36 -18.74
CA GLU A 74 -37.91 -28.12 -20.00
C GLU A 74 -39.09 -29.12 -20.07
N SER A 75 -39.64 -29.51 -18.91
CA SER A 75 -40.78 -30.42 -18.81
C SER A 75 -42.17 -29.74 -18.80
N ALA A 76 -42.22 -28.40 -18.91
CA ALA A 76 -43.44 -27.59 -18.88
C ALA A 76 -43.72 -26.97 -20.26
#